data_AF-A0A7X0LJK0-F1
#
_entry.id   AF-A0A7X0LJK0-F1
#
_cell.length_a   1.000
_cell.length_b   1.000
_cell.length_c   1.000
_cell.angle_alpha   90.00
_cell.angle_beta   90.00
_cell.angle_gamma   90.00
#
_symmetry.space_group_name_H-M   'P 1'
#
loop_
_entity.id
_entity.type
_entity.pdbx_description
1 polymer ?
#
loop_
_entity_poly.entity_id
_entity_poly.type
_entity_poly.pdbx_seq_one_letter_code
_entity_poly.pdbx_strand_id
1 'polypeptide(L)'
;MKIISPLRVVLACSITALAGSLLLSPQPADAHCQVPCGIFDDQVKFAELNQHIDTIEKAMVQIAGLAGSHDAEEQQKFVRWVNTKEDHAQKIMDEAQEYFLAQRVKLPKDESEHEAYLAKLVSLHEVIVYAMKCKQTTDTAAVAPLRASLEKFEGQYFGKDDHAQHDDHGHADHSHGEDGHKH
;
A
#
# COMPACT_ATOMS: atom_id res chain seq x y z
N MET A 1 7.51 69.02 -16.35
CA MET A 1 7.85 68.26 -17.56
C MET A 1 9.16 67.50 -17.28
N LYS A 2 9.08 66.20 -16.98
CA LYS A 2 10.26 65.32 -16.80
C LYS A 2 10.18 64.24 -17.87
N ILE A 3 11.18 64.22 -18.75
CA ILE A 3 11.27 63.33 -19.90
C ILE A 3 11.68 61.96 -19.37
N ILE A 4 10.78 60.97 -19.50
CA ILE A 4 11.03 59.58 -19.11
C ILE A 4 11.74 58.91 -20.29
N SER A 5 12.97 58.43 -20.06
CA SER A 5 13.76 57.70 -21.05
C SER A 5 13.10 56.35 -21.41
N PRO A 6 13.02 55.96 -22.70
CA PRO A 6 12.34 54.74 -23.14
C PRO A 6 13.09 53.45 -22.79
N LEU A 7 14.29 53.54 -22.19
CA LEU A 7 15.15 52.37 -21.95
C LEU A 7 14.72 51.52 -20.73
N ARG A 8 13.72 51.95 -19.96
CA ARG A 8 13.22 51.20 -18.80
C ARG A 8 12.02 50.29 -19.09
N VAL A 9 11.47 50.31 -20.30
CA VAL A 9 10.26 49.54 -20.65
C VAL A 9 10.59 48.20 -21.32
N VAL A 10 11.79 48.02 -21.86
CA VAL A 10 12.13 46.81 -22.64
C VAL A 10 12.65 45.63 -21.79
N LEU A 11 13.02 45.85 -20.52
CA LEU A 11 13.51 44.75 -19.66
C LEU A 11 12.41 44.05 -18.85
N ALA A 12 11.14 44.38 -19.07
CA ALA A 12 10.02 43.81 -18.33
C ALA A 12 9.34 42.61 -19.02
N CYS A 13 9.82 42.15 -20.19
CA CYS A 13 9.13 41.14 -21.00
C CYS A 13 9.92 39.84 -21.29
N SER A 14 11.05 39.59 -20.61
CA SER A 14 11.90 38.42 -20.91
C SER A 14 12.09 37.45 -19.74
N ILE A 15 11.20 37.44 -18.74
CA ILE A 15 11.24 36.49 -17.60
C ILE A 15 9.90 35.74 -17.44
N THR A 16 9.13 35.57 -18.50
CA THR A 16 7.81 34.89 -18.43
C THR A 16 7.72 33.59 -19.21
N ALA A 17 8.82 32.93 -19.59
CA ALA A 17 8.71 31.75 -20.47
C ALA A 17 9.71 30.59 -20.26
N LEU A 18 10.22 30.35 -19.05
CA LEU A 18 11.00 29.11 -18.81
C LEU A 18 10.89 28.47 -17.41
N ALA A 19 9.98 28.91 -16.55
CA ALA A 19 9.81 28.33 -15.20
C ALA A 19 8.55 27.44 -15.09
N GLY A 20 8.27 26.64 -16.11
CA GLY A 20 7.03 25.87 -16.21
C GLY A 20 7.24 24.42 -16.65
N SER A 21 8.34 23.79 -16.25
CA SER A 21 8.57 22.37 -16.57
C SER A 21 9.15 21.63 -15.38
N LEU A 22 8.44 20.55 -15.03
CA LEU A 22 8.82 19.44 -14.15
C LEU A 22 8.94 19.75 -12.66
N LEU A 23 7.82 19.62 -11.95
CA LEU A 23 7.74 18.80 -10.74
C LEU A 23 6.39 18.08 -10.71
N LEU A 24 6.15 17.19 -11.66
CA LEU A 24 5.16 16.12 -11.45
C LEU A 24 5.89 14.98 -10.75
N SER A 25 6.13 15.14 -9.44
CA SER A 25 6.51 14.00 -8.63
C SER A 25 5.32 13.02 -8.67
N PRO A 26 5.51 11.74 -9.04
CA PRO A 26 4.46 10.76 -8.79
C PRO A 26 4.16 10.83 -7.30
N GLN A 27 2.95 11.26 -6.96
CA GLN A 27 2.49 11.10 -5.59
C GLN A 27 2.44 9.60 -5.35
N PRO A 28 2.91 9.09 -4.19
CA PRO A 28 2.57 7.74 -3.82
C PRO A 28 1.05 7.67 -3.87
N ALA A 29 0.52 6.91 -4.81
CA ALA A 29 -0.91 6.61 -4.84
C ALA A 29 -1.14 5.81 -3.58
N ASP A 30 -1.65 6.49 -2.55
CA ASP A 30 -2.10 5.85 -1.33
C ASP A 30 -3.20 4.89 -1.77
N ALA A 31 -2.85 3.61 -1.88
CA ALA A 31 -3.67 2.56 -2.47
C ALA A 31 -4.79 2.12 -1.51
N HIS A 32 -5.50 3.10 -0.96
CA HIS A 32 -6.63 2.92 -0.05
C HIS A 32 -7.83 3.75 -0.53
N CYS A 33 -8.03 3.83 -1.85
CA CYS A 33 -9.16 4.57 -2.40
C CYS A 33 -10.50 4.02 -1.89
N GLN A 34 -10.57 2.73 -1.48
CA GLN A 34 -11.79 1.99 -1.07
C GLN A 34 -12.97 2.11 -2.08
N VAL A 35 -12.69 2.73 -3.22
CA VAL A 35 -13.51 2.83 -4.42
C VAL A 35 -13.17 1.60 -5.26
N PRO A 36 -14.16 0.94 -5.87
CA PRO A 36 -13.92 -0.18 -6.77
C PRO A 36 -13.30 0.33 -8.09
N CYS A 37 -12.03 0.73 -8.05
CA CYS A 37 -11.29 1.27 -9.18
C CYS A 37 -10.69 0.17 -10.07
N GLY A 38 -10.64 -1.08 -9.59
CA GLY A 38 -10.11 -2.22 -10.34
C GLY A 38 -8.58 -2.23 -10.50
N ILE A 39 -7.88 -1.26 -9.92
CA ILE A 39 -6.43 -1.12 -10.04
C ILE A 39 -5.79 -1.75 -8.79
N PHE A 40 -5.28 -2.97 -8.96
CA PHE A 40 -4.64 -3.74 -7.90
C PHE A 40 -3.29 -4.27 -8.39
N ASP A 41 -2.28 -4.20 -7.53
CA ASP A 41 -0.99 -4.88 -7.71
C ASP A 41 -0.72 -5.68 -6.45
N ASP A 42 -1.28 -6.89 -6.41
CA ASP A 42 -1.26 -7.73 -5.21
C ASP A 42 0.18 -8.18 -4.88
N GLN A 43 1.03 -8.40 -5.90
CA GLN A 43 2.43 -8.77 -5.72
C GLN A 43 3.20 -7.64 -5.02
N VAL A 44 2.97 -6.39 -5.40
CA VAL A 44 3.55 -5.24 -4.69
C VAL A 44 3.06 -5.20 -3.24
N LYS A 45 1.78 -5.50 -2.97
CA LYS A 45 1.27 -5.55 -1.59
C LYS A 45 1.95 -6.61 -0.73
N PHE A 46 2.20 -7.82 -1.25
CA PHE A 46 2.98 -8.82 -0.52
C PHE A 46 4.43 -8.39 -0.29
N ALA A 47 5.06 -7.72 -1.26
CA ALA A 47 6.41 -7.17 -1.10
C ALA A 47 6.46 -6.08 -0.01
N GLU A 48 5.48 -5.17 0.02
CA GLU A 48 5.33 -4.13 1.06
C GLU A 48 5.17 -4.76 2.45
N LEU A 49 4.30 -5.77 2.58
CA LEU A 49 4.10 -6.51 3.84
C LEU A 49 5.39 -7.16 4.33
N ASN A 50 6.16 -7.80 3.44
CA ASN A 50 7.47 -8.36 3.79
C ASN A 50 8.45 -7.28 4.27
N GLN A 51 8.48 -6.12 3.59
CA GLN A 51 9.31 -4.99 4.01
C GLN A 51 8.89 -4.43 5.39
N HIS A 52 7.59 -4.43 5.71
CA HIS A 52 7.12 -4.08 7.06
C HIS A 52 7.63 -5.07 8.11
N ILE A 53 7.60 -6.38 7.84
CA ILE A 53 8.13 -7.43 8.73
C ILE A 53 9.62 -7.22 9.01
N ASP A 54 10.42 -6.96 7.97
CA ASP A 54 11.86 -6.72 8.13
C ASP A 54 12.15 -5.46 8.94
N THR A 55 11.32 -4.42 8.77
CA THR A 55 11.43 -3.18 9.56
C THR A 55 11.09 -3.42 11.03
N ILE A 56 10.08 -4.23 11.33
CA ILE A 56 9.71 -4.63 12.69
C ILE A 56 10.87 -5.39 13.35
N GLU A 57 11.43 -6.39 12.69
CA GLU A 57 12.56 -7.18 13.20
C GLU A 57 13.76 -6.29 13.49
N LYS A 58 14.11 -5.40 12.56
CA LYS A 58 15.18 -4.41 12.76
C LYS A 58 14.90 -3.51 13.95
N ALA A 59 13.68 -2.98 14.08
CA ALA A 59 13.31 -2.11 15.20
C ALA A 59 13.43 -2.84 16.54
N MET A 60 13.01 -4.11 16.63
CA MET A 60 13.18 -4.92 17.84
C MET A 60 14.64 -5.05 18.27
N VAL A 61 15.55 -5.33 17.32
CA VAL A 61 17.00 -5.41 17.60
C VAL A 61 17.55 -4.07 18.09
N GLN A 62 17.14 -2.96 17.47
CA GLN A 62 17.58 -1.62 17.89
C GLN A 62 17.07 -1.26 19.28
N ILE A 63 15.80 -1.57 19.59
CA ILE A 63 15.22 -1.36 20.93
C ILE A 63 16.01 -2.14 21.98
N ALA A 64 16.33 -3.41 21.72
CA ALA A 64 17.11 -4.24 22.64
C ALA A 64 18.52 -3.68 22.88
N GLY A 65 19.18 -3.17 21.84
CA GLY A 65 20.52 -2.56 21.96
C GLY A 65 20.55 -1.23 22.70
N LEU A 66 19.44 -0.48 22.71
CA LEU A 66 19.31 0.81 23.39
C LEU A 66 18.70 0.69 24.80
N ALA A 67 18.20 -0.49 25.16
CA ALA A 67 17.53 -0.72 26.44
C ALA A 67 18.49 -0.47 27.62
N GLY A 68 18.05 0.34 28.59
CA GLY A 68 18.82 0.65 29.80
C GLY A 68 19.84 1.79 29.66
N SER A 69 19.94 2.43 28.49
CA SER A 69 20.73 3.67 28.36
C SER A 69 20.16 4.80 29.21
N HIS A 70 21.02 5.67 29.75
CA HIS A 70 20.62 6.92 30.41
C HIS A 70 20.97 8.16 29.58
N ASP A 71 21.54 7.97 28.39
CA ASP A 71 21.85 9.07 27.47
C ASP A 71 20.57 9.60 26.81
N ALA A 72 20.43 10.93 26.77
CA ALA A 72 19.23 11.58 26.29
C ALA A 72 19.00 11.35 24.77
N GLU A 73 20.06 11.29 23.97
CA GLU A 73 19.95 11.04 22.53
C GLU A 73 19.59 9.59 22.24
N GLU A 74 20.17 8.64 22.99
CA GLU A 74 19.85 7.22 22.89
C GLU A 74 18.41 6.93 23.31
N GLN A 75 17.91 7.59 24.37
CA GLN A 75 16.51 7.51 24.77
C GLN A 75 15.55 8.02 23.69
N GLN A 76 15.91 9.11 22.98
CA GLN A 76 15.11 9.56 21.83
C GLN A 76 15.09 8.53 20.70
N LYS A 77 16.21 7.86 20.42
CA LYS A 77 16.27 6.79 19.40
C LYS A 77 15.43 5.58 19.82
N PHE A 78 15.48 5.19 21.08
CA PHE A 78 14.67 4.10 21.64
C PHE A 78 13.18 4.34 21.37
N VAL A 79 12.66 5.52 21.72
CA VAL A 79 11.25 5.88 21.50
C VAL A 79 10.90 5.87 20.00
N ARG A 80 11.78 6.38 19.13
CA ARG A 80 11.56 6.34 17.67
C ARG A 80 11.44 4.91 17.15
N TRP A 81 12.26 3.99 17.63
CA TRP A 81 12.20 2.58 17.22
C TRP A 81 10.96 1.87 17.76
N VAL A 82 10.51 2.18 18.97
CA VAL A 82 9.22 1.69 19.49
C VAL A 82 8.09 2.14 18.57
N ASN A 83 7.99 3.43 18.28
CA ASN A 83 6.93 3.96 17.40
C ASN A 83 7.01 3.35 15.99
N THR A 84 8.22 3.24 15.42
CA THR A 84 8.42 2.63 14.09
C THR A 84 7.93 1.18 14.06
N LYS A 85 8.24 0.39 15.09
CA LYS A 85 7.76 -0.99 15.20
C LYS A 85 6.24 -1.06 15.27
N GLU A 86 5.63 -0.21 16.09
CA GLU A 86 4.19 -0.20 16.29
C GLU A 86 3.41 0.27 15.06
N ASP A 87 3.94 1.27 14.35
CA ASP A 87 3.37 1.77 13.10
C ASP A 87 3.46 0.72 11.99
N HIS A 88 4.60 0.06 11.83
CA HIS A 88 4.77 -0.97 10.80
C HIS A 88 3.93 -2.21 11.09
N ALA A 89 3.79 -2.62 12.35
CA ALA A 89 2.87 -3.69 12.72
C ALA A 89 1.40 -3.31 12.45
N GLN A 90 1.03 -2.04 12.68
CA GLN A 90 -0.32 -1.55 12.38
C GLN A 90 -0.59 -1.59 10.87
N LYS A 91 0.34 -1.14 10.03
CA LYS A 91 0.20 -1.19 8.57
C LYS A 91 -0.06 -2.61 8.04
N ILE A 92 0.63 -3.62 8.59
CA ILE A 92 0.36 -5.02 8.25
C ILE A 92 -1.06 -5.42 8.61
N MET A 93 -1.52 -5.05 9.80
CA MET A 93 -2.88 -5.37 10.25
C MET A 93 -3.93 -4.68 9.37
N ASP A 94 -3.76 -3.38 9.10
CA ASP A 94 -4.68 -2.58 8.29
C ASP A 94 -4.75 -3.12 6.86
N GLU A 95 -3.62 -3.41 6.22
CA GLU A 95 -3.58 -3.99 4.87
C GLU A 95 -4.24 -5.39 4.85
N ALA A 96 -3.97 -6.24 5.84
CA ALA A 96 -4.60 -7.55 5.94
C ALA A 96 -6.13 -7.45 6.11
N GLN A 97 -6.62 -6.48 6.88
CA GLN A 97 -8.04 -6.28 7.17
C GLN A 97 -8.79 -5.57 6.04
N GLU A 98 -8.27 -4.43 5.59
CA GLU A 98 -8.97 -3.55 4.66
C GLU A 98 -8.75 -3.95 3.21
N TYR A 99 -7.51 -4.30 2.83
CA TYR A 99 -7.21 -4.66 1.45
C TYR A 99 -7.53 -6.12 1.21
N PHE A 100 -6.86 -7.03 1.91
CA PHE A 100 -7.00 -8.45 1.61
C PHE A 100 -8.35 -9.02 2.06
N LEU A 101 -8.70 -8.89 3.34
CA LEU A 101 -9.90 -9.51 3.87
C LEU A 101 -11.19 -8.86 3.32
N ALA A 102 -11.27 -7.52 3.30
CA ALA A 102 -12.50 -6.84 2.88
C ALA A 102 -12.64 -6.67 1.36
N GLN A 103 -11.55 -6.56 0.59
CA GLN A 103 -11.63 -6.27 -0.84
C GLN A 103 -11.21 -7.44 -1.74
N ARG A 104 -10.15 -8.18 -1.39
CA ARG A 104 -9.58 -9.20 -2.28
C ARG A 104 -10.13 -10.61 -2.06
N VAL A 105 -10.31 -11.06 -0.82
CA VAL A 105 -10.89 -12.37 -0.52
C VAL A 105 -12.40 -12.35 -0.79
N LYS A 106 -12.85 -13.13 -1.78
CA LYS A 106 -14.27 -13.22 -2.14
C LYS A 106 -14.99 -14.29 -1.33
N LEU A 107 -16.29 -14.06 -1.10
CA LEU A 107 -17.16 -15.09 -0.56
C LEU A 107 -17.24 -16.27 -1.54
N PRO A 108 -17.29 -17.52 -1.03
CA PRO A 108 -17.37 -18.70 -1.89
C PRO A 108 -18.73 -18.72 -2.61
N LYS A 109 -18.70 -19.05 -3.90
CA LYS A 109 -19.92 -19.17 -4.73
C LYS A 109 -20.63 -20.51 -4.52
N ASP A 110 -19.88 -21.54 -4.18
CA ASP A 110 -20.37 -22.89 -3.89
C ASP A 110 -19.44 -23.63 -2.92
N GLU A 111 -19.82 -24.87 -2.58
CA GLU A 111 -19.09 -25.71 -1.62
C GLU A 111 -17.65 -26.03 -2.06
N SER A 112 -17.36 -26.05 -3.37
CA SER A 112 -16.02 -26.39 -3.87
C SER A 112 -14.98 -25.30 -3.58
N GLU A 113 -15.41 -24.05 -3.42
CA GLU A 113 -14.56 -22.91 -3.06
C GLU A 113 -14.42 -22.74 -1.54
N HIS A 114 -15.28 -23.38 -0.74
CA HIS A 114 -15.40 -23.12 0.70
C HIS A 114 -14.12 -23.46 1.48
N GLU A 115 -13.46 -24.57 1.16
CA GLU A 115 -12.19 -24.95 1.82
C GLU A 115 -11.07 -23.94 1.53
N ALA A 116 -10.96 -23.47 0.28
CA ALA A 116 -9.95 -22.49 -0.12
C ALA A 116 -10.21 -21.13 0.54
N TYR A 117 -11.48 -20.72 0.63
CA TYR A 117 -11.90 -19.53 1.35
C TYR A 117 -11.50 -19.60 2.83
N LEU A 118 -11.84 -20.70 3.53
CA LEU A 118 -11.47 -20.87 4.93
C LEU A 118 -9.96 -20.88 5.14
N ALA A 119 -9.20 -21.50 4.23
CA ALA A 119 -7.74 -21.52 4.29
C ALA A 119 -7.15 -20.09 4.28
N LYS A 120 -7.62 -19.24 3.36
CA LYS A 120 -7.21 -17.82 3.24
C LYS A 120 -7.60 -17.02 4.49
N LEU A 121 -8.80 -17.25 5.04
CA LEU A 121 -9.24 -16.57 6.27
C LEU A 121 -8.37 -16.92 7.48
N VAL A 122 -8.02 -18.20 7.64
CA VAL A 122 -7.18 -18.66 8.75
C VAL A 122 -5.80 -18.01 8.68
N SER A 123 -5.15 -18.02 7.51
CA SER A 123 -3.82 -17.41 7.37
C SER A 123 -3.85 -15.88 7.56
N LEU A 124 -4.87 -15.18 7.06
CA LEU A 124 -5.03 -13.74 7.30
C LEU A 124 -5.22 -13.42 8.78
N HIS A 125 -6.03 -14.22 9.48
CA HIS A 125 -6.19 -14.06 10.92
C HIS A 125 -4.85 -14.26 11.65
N GLU A 126 -4.09 -15.30 11.28
CA GLU A 126 -2.75 -15.55 11.82
C GLU A 126 -1.81 -14.36 11.58
N VAL A 127 -1.80 -13.78 10.37
CA VAL A 127 -1.01 -12.57 10.05
C VAL A 127 -1.35 -11.43 11.00
N ILE A 128 -2.65 -11.14 11.20
CA ILE A 128 -3.10 -10.04 12.08
C ILE A 128 -2.67 -10.29 13.53
N VAL A 129 -2.86 -11.51 14.05
CA VAL A 129 -2.54 -11.85 15.44
C VAL A 129 -1.03 -11.80 15.68
N TYR A 130 -0.22 -12.33 14.76
CA TYR A 130 1.24 -12.29 14.91
C TYR A 130 1.83 -10.90 14.67
N ALA A 131 1.23 -10.07 13.81
CA ALA A 131 1.58 -8.65 13.70
C ALA A 131 1.31 -7.91 15.02
N MET A 132 0.15 -8.11 15.64
CA MET A 132 -0.15 -7.58 16.98
C MET A 132 0.85 -8.09 18.03
N LYS A 133 1.22 -9.37 17.97
CA LYS A 133 2.24 -9.92 18.88
C LYS A 133 3.57 -9.18 18.73
N CYS A 134 4.02 -8.96 17.49
CA CYS A 134 5.22 -8.17 17.20
C CYS A 134 5.09 -6.71 17.67
N LYS A 135 3.90 -6.12 17.56
CA LYS A 135 3.60 -4.78 18.09
C LYS A 135 3.81 -4.69 19.60
N GLN A 136 3.52 -5.75 20.35
CA GLN A 136 3.55 -5.76 21.82
C GLN A 136 4.86 -6.27 22.45
N THR A 137 5.82 -6.78 21.66
CA THR A 137 7.06 -7.38 22.19
C THR A 137 8.31 -6.86 21.48
N THR A 138 9.48 -7.11 22.06
CA THR A 138 10.80 -6.91 21.44
C THR A 138 11.54 -8.23 21.20
N ASP A 139 10.90 -9.36 21.51
CA ASP A 139 11.45 -10.68 21.22
C ASP A 139 11.31 -10.99 19.73
N THR A 140 12.43 -11.09 19.03
CA THR A 140 12.49 -11.37 17.59
C THR A 140 11.96 -12.75 17.23
N ALA A 141 11.81 -13.67 18.20
CA ALA A 141 11.17 -14.96 17.97
C ALA A 141 9.71 -14.82 17.51
N ALA A 142 9.05 -13.69 17.80
CA ALA A 142 7.69 -13.40 17.33
C ALA A 142 7.59 -13.12 15.81
N VAL A 143 8.71 -12.82 15.14
CA VAL A 143 8.76 -12.48 13.72
C VAL A 143 8.57 -13.70 12.82
N ALA A 144 9.16 -14.84 13.19
CA ALA A 144 9.10 -16.05 12.36
C ALA A 144 7.66 -16.56 12.11
N PRO A 145 6.77 -16.62 13.13
CA PRO A 145 5.36 -16.94 12.89
C PRO A 145 4.66 -15.95 11.96
N LEU A 146 4.93 -14.65 12.09
CA LEU A 146 4.34 -13.62 11.22
C LEU A 146 4.75 -13.84 9.75
N ARG A 147 6.06 -14.03 9.50
CA ARG A 147 6.61 -14.27 8.16
C ARG A 147 6.03 -15.55 7.55
N ALA A 148 5.96 -16.64 8.32
CA ALA A 148 5.42 -17.91 7.87
C ALA A 148 3.90 -17.82 7.54
N SER A 149 3.12 -17.09 8.33
CA SER A 149 1.70 -16.88 8.06
C SER A 149 1.47 -16.04 6.81
N LEU A 150 2.32 -15.04 6.55
CA LEU A 150 2.25 -14.24 5.33
C LEU A 150 2.60 -15.08 4.10
N GLU A 151 3.67 -15.86 4.13
CA GLU A 151 4.07 -16.77 3.04
C GLU A 151 2.99 -17.80 2.75
N LYS A 152 2.39 -18.38 3.79
CA LYS A 152 1.26 -19.31 3.67
C LYS A 152 0.06 -18.63 3.01
N PHE A 153 -0.28 -17.41 3.43
CA PHE A 153 -1.36 -16.65 2.81
C PHE A 153 -1.07 -16.34 1.35
N GLU A 154 0.14 -15.88 1.01
CA GLU A 154 0.59 -15.60 -0.35
C GLU A 154 0.46 -16.83 -1.26
N GLY A 155 0.95 -17.99 -0.79
CA GLY A 155 0.83 -19.25 -1.51
C GLY A 155 -0.62 -19.69 -1.72
N GLN A 156 -1.51 -19.48 -0.75
CA GLN A 156 -2.94 -19.76 -0.89
C GLN A 156 -3.65 -18.74 -1.80
N TYR A 157 -3.15 -17.51 -1.84
CA TYR A 157 -3.70 -16.42 -2.62
C TYR A 157 -3.46 -16.62 -4.11
N PHE A 158 -2.21 -16.93 -4.51
CA PHE A 158 -1.85 -17.16 -5.91
C PHE A 158 -2.01 -18.63 -6.36
N GLY A 159 -1.92 -19.60 -5.43
CA GLY A 159 -1.78 -21.02 -5.76
C GLY A 159 -3.00 -21.75 -6.35
N LYS A 160 -4.15 -21.09 -6.54
CA LYS A 160 -5.35 -21.70 -7.15
C LYS A 160 -6.13 -20.82 -8.14
N ASP A 161 -5.77 -19.55 -8.35
CA ASP A 161 -6.61 -18.59 -9.08
C ASP A 161 -5.98 -17.96 -10.35
N ASP A 162 -4.75 -18.34 -10.75
CA ASP A 162 -4.03 -17.69 -11.86
C ASP A 162 -4.53 -18.02 -13.30
N HIS A 163 -5.73 -18.57 -13.47
CA HIS A 163 -6.29 -18.84 -14.82
C HIS A 163 -7.67 -18.26 -15.13
N ALA A 164 -8.28 -17.44 -14.26
CA ALA A 164 -9.54 -16.81 -14.64
C ALA A 164 -9.79 -15.49 -13.90
N GLN A 165 -9.23 -14.39 -14.41
CA GLN A 165 -9.89 -13.09 -14.53
C GLN A 165 -8.91 -12.06 -15.10
N HIS A 166 -8.58 -12.22 -16.38
CA HIS A 166 -8.40 -11.04 -17.23
C HIS A 166 -9.83 -10.52 -17.47
N ASP A 167 -10.25 -9.52 -16.69
CA ASP A 167 -11.53 -8.85 -16.90
C ASP A 167 -11.45 -8.07 -18.23
N ASP A 168 -11.80 -8.76 -19.32
CA ASP A 168 -12.20 -8.17 -20.59
C ASP A 168 -13.56 -7.49 -20.39
N HIS A 169 -13.54 -6.24 -19.93
CA HIS A 169 -14.71 -5.39 -20.01
C HIS A 169 -14.83 -4.86 -21.44
N GLY A 170 -15.62 -5.59 -22.22
CA GLY A 170 -15.98 -5.26 -23.59
C GLY A 170 -16.46 -3.82 -23.73
N HIS A 171 -15.80 -3.10 -24.64
CA HIS A 171 -16.29 -1.85 -25.20
C HIS A 171 -17.64 -2.11 -25.90
N ALA A 172 -18.73 -1.69 -25.27
CA ALA A 172 -20.01 -1.51 -25.95
C ALA A 172 -19.91 -0.26 -26.83
N ASP A 173 -19.69 -0.48 -28.13
CA ASP A 173 -19.80 0.55 -29.16
C ASP A 173 -21.28 0.92 -29.34
N HIS A 174 -21.64 2.14 -28.95
CA HIS A 174 -22.96 2.71 -29.20
C HIS A 174 -22.96 3.38 -30.58
N SER A 175 -23.21 2.60 -31.64
CA SER A 175 -23.56 3.15 -32.95
C SER A 175 -25.02 3.64 -32.94
N HIS A 176 -25.22 4.96 -33.01
CA HIS A 176 -26.51 5.58 -33.32
C HIS A 176 -26.92 5.24 -34.77
N GLY A 177 -28.04 4.54 -34.92
CA GLY A 177 -28.75 4.44 -36.19
C GLY A 177 -29.67 5.65 -36.36
N GLU A 178 -29.42 6.46 -37.39
CA GLU A 178 -30.37 7.46 -37.86
C GLU A 178 -31.49 6.77 -38.64
N ASP A 179 -32.72 6.88 -38.12
CA ASP A 179 -33.93 6.40 -38.76
C ASP A 179 -34.27 7.25 -40.00
N GLY A 180 -34.29 6.58 -41.16
CA GLY A 180 -34.74 7.12 -42.44
C GLY A 180 -36.25 7.40 -42.46
N HIS A 181 -36.57 8.65 -42.76
CA HIS A 181 -37.88 9.22 -42.98
C HIS A 181 -38.66 8.50 -44.10
N LYS A 182 -39.89 8.07 -43.82
CA LYS A 182 -40.87 7.62 -44.82
C LYS A 182 -41.67 8.81 -45.30
N HIS A 183 -41.60 9.12 -46.59
CA HIS A 183 -42.71 9.63 -47.41
C HIS A 183 -42.47 9.31 -48.89
#